data_AF-A0A2V7JTI4-F1
#
_entry.id   AF-A0A2V7JTI4-F1
#
_cell.length_a   1.000
_cell.length_b   1.000
_cell.length_c   1.000
_cell.angle_alpha   90.00
_cell.angle_beta   90.00
_cell.angle_gamma   90.00
#
_symmetry.space_group_name_H-M   'P 1'
#
loop_
_entity.id
_entity.type
_entity.pdbx_description
1 polymer ?
#
loop_
_entity_poly.entity_id
_entity_poly.type
_entity_poly.pdbx_seq_one_letter_code
_entity_poly.pdbx_strand_id
1 'polypeptide(L)'
;MVATRRGFTLIEVLIVVVVIGTLAAVAIPHYAGAKDKAYVAAMKADLRTVAIYEEQFAADNHGQYFGGVATEDSPLNGFRPSKDVTVTLTAFNILGSQLADWTAMARHVQSSQSCEMRTGTVTCTTDNALTTGFIRVH
;
A
#
# COMPACT_ATOMS: atom_id res chain seq x y z
N MET A 1 50.05 -16.50 -45.04
CA MET A 1 49.01 -15.54 -44.63
C MET A 1 49.30 -15.13 -43.20
N VAL A 2 49.95 -13.98 -43.00
CA VAL A 2 50.29 -13.49 -41.66
C VAL A 2 49.07 -12.75 -41.12
N ALA A 3 48.46 -13.29 -40.06
CA ALA A 3 47.36 -12.65 -39.36
C ALA A 3 47.90 -11.44 -38.57
N THR A 4 47.43 -10.25 -38.92
CA THR A 4 47.66 -9.00 -38.17
C THR A 4 46.96 -9.11 -36.81
N ARG A 5 47.74 -9.39 -35.77
CA ARG A 5 47.26 -9.30 -34.38
C ARG A 5 47.04 -7.81 -34.07
N ARG A 6 45.78 -7.38 -34.04
CA ARG A 6 45.39 -6.07 -33.52
C ARG A 6 45.49 -6.14 -32.00
N GLY A 7 46.49 -5.46 -31.43
CA GLY A 7 46.62 -5.31 -29.99
C GLY A 7 45.62 -4.27 -29.48
N PHE A 8 44.93 -4.59 -28.38
CA PHE A 8 44.11 -3.64 -27.64
C PHE A 8 45.02 -2.57 -27.04
N THR A 9 44.62 -1.30 -27.14
CA THR A 9 45.39 -0.22 -26.52
C THR A 9 45.11 -0.18 -25.02
N LEU A 10 46.13 0.10 -24.20
CA LEU A 10 45.95 0.29 -22.74
C LEU A 10 44.98 1.45 -22.45
N ILE A 11 44.94 2.45 -23.31
CA ILE A 11 44.02 3.58 -23.20
C ILE A 11 42.57 3.18 -23.51
N GLU A 12 42.33 2.25 -24.45
CA GLU A 12 40.99 1.69 -24.68
C GLU A 12 40.43 1.01 -23.44
N VAL A 13 41.26 0.22 -22.76
CA VAL A 13 40.80 -0.48 -21.56
C VAL A 13 40.58 0.51 -20.40
N LEU A 14 41.42 1.55 -20.30
CA LEU A 14 41.35 2.55 -19.24
C LEU A 14 40.08 3.42 -19.32
N ILE A 15 39.70 3.90 -20.50
CA ILE A 15 38.47 4.70 -20.64
C ILE A 15 37.22 3.85 -20.39
N VAL A 16 37.24 2.58 -20.80
CA VAL A 16 36.10 1.66 -20.63
C VAL A 16 35.83 1.39 -19.15
N VAL A 17 36.86 1.10 -18.35
CA VAL A 17 36.65 0.87 -16.91
C VAL A 17 36.21 2.14 -16.17
N VAL A 18 36.65 3.32 -16.62
CA VAL A 18 36.22 4.62 -16.07
C VAL A 18 34.73 4.87 -16.37
N VAL A 19 34.29 4.62 -17.62
CA VAL A 19 32.90 4.81 -18.02
C VAL A 19 31.98 3.81 -17.32
N ILE A 20 32.34 2.52 -17.29
CA ILE A 20 31.54 1.50 -16.58
C ILE A 20 31.51 1.80 -15.06
N GLY A 21 32.62 2.27 -14.49
CA GLY A 21 32.70 2.67 -13.08
C GLY A 21 31.78 3.85 -12.73
N THR A 22 31.71 4.86 -13.59
CA THR A 22 30.79 6.01 -13.40
C THR A 22 29.33 5.62 -13.61
N LEU A 23 29.03 4.79 -14.61
CA LEU A 23 27.66 4.31 -14.84
C LEU A 23 27.14 3.44 -13.68
N ALA A 24 27.98 2.56 -13.13
CA ALA A 24 27.61 1.73 -11.98
C ALA A 24 27.34 2.55 -10.70
N ALA A 25 28.07 3.65 -10.49
CA ALA A 25 27.87 4.53 -9.34
C ALA A 25 26.52 5.27 -9.37
N VAL A 26 26.05 5.66 -10.56
CA VAL A 26 24.79 6.44 -10.72
C VAL A 26 23.55 5.55 -10.82
N ALA A 27 23.69 4.26 -11.14
CA ALA A 27 22.54 3.37 -11.37
C ALA A 27 21.80 2.91 -10.09
N ILE A 28 22.37 3.11 -8.90
CA ILE A 28 21.85 2.55 -7.65
C ILE A 28 20.71 3.35 -6.98
N PRO A 29 20.73 4.70 -6.90
CA PRO A 29 19.95 5.36 -5.88
C PRO A 29 18.60 5.84 -6.42
N HIS A 30 17.55 5.01 -6.35
CA HIS A 30 16.20 5.50 -5.95
C HIS A 30 15.07 4.47 -5.75
N TYR A 31 15.34 3.19 -5.46
CA TYR A 31 14.24 2.20 -5.41
C TYR A 31 13.37 2.23 -4.14
N ALA A 32 13.85 2.76 -3.02
CA ALA A 32 13.14 2.66 -1.74
C ALA A 32 11.83 3.46 -1.72
N GLY A 33 11.84 4.70 -2.19
CA GLY A 33 10.65 5.58 -2.17
C GLY A 33 9.56 5.19 -3.18
N ALA A 34 9.91 4.47 -4.25
CA ALA A 34 8.94 4.00 -5.23
C ALA A 34 8.10 2.83 -4.69
N LYS A 35 8.73 1.92 -3.93
CA LYS A 35 8.05 0.76 -3.32
C LYS A 35 7.05 1.20 -2.26
N ASP A 36 7.43 2.12 -1.38
CA ASP A 36 6.52 2.60 -0.33
C ASP A 36 5.26 3.27 -0.90
N LYS A 37 5.41 4.08 -1.96
CA LYS A 37 4.28 4.65 -2.70
C LYS A 37 3.37 3.58 -3.31
N ALA A 38 3.93 2.48 -3.81
CA ALA A 38 3.16 1.37 -4.35
C ALA A 38 2.37 0.64 -3.25
N TYR A 39 2.97 0.42 -2.08
CA TYR A 39 2.26 -0.16 -0.93
C TYR A 39 1.10 0.73 -0.48
N VAL A 40 1.31 2.04 -0.39
CA VAL A 40 0.24 3.00 -0.06
C VAL A 40 -0.85 3.03 -1.13
N ALA A 41 -0.49 2.93 -2.41
CA ALA A 41 -1.48 2.84 -3.48
C ALA A 41 -2.33 1.56 -3.36
N ALA A 42 -1.73 0.42 -3.03
CA ALA A 42 -2.44 -0.84 -2.79
C ALA A 42 -3.41 -0.71 -1.62
N MET A 43 -2.95 -0.19 -0.48
CA MET A 43 -3.82 0.06 0.69
C MET A 43 -5.02 0.96 0.35
N LYS A 44 -4.81 2.04 -0.40
CA LYS A 44 -5.89 2.93 -0.84
C LYS A 44 -6.87 2.24 -1.80
N ALA A 45 -6.37 1.37 -2.68
CA ALA A 45 -7.22 0.60 -3.59
C ALA A 45 -8.10 -0.37 -2.79
N ASP A 46 -7.50 -1.12 -1.87
CA ASP A 46 -8.21 -2.07 -1.00
C ASP A 46 -9.30 -1.38 -0.17
N LEU A 47 -9.04 -0.19 0.38
CA LEU A 47 -10.04 0.60 1.11
C LEU A 47 -11.22 1.04 0.23
N ARG A 48 -10.96 1.43 -1.02
CA ARG A 48 -12.05 1.76 -1.96
C ARG A 48 -12.84 0.54 -2.36
N THR A 49 -12.16 -0.59 -2.55
CA THR A 49 -12.82 -1.85 -2.85
C THR A 49 -13.70 -2.27 -1.68
N VAL A 50 -13.21 -2.26 -0.44
CA VAL A 50 -14.03 -2.67 0.71
C VAL A 50 -15.23 -1.75 0.91
N ALA A 51 -15.12 -0.45 0.59
CA ALA A 51 -16.28 0.43 0.61
C ALA A 51 -17.41 -0.05 -0.30
N ILE A 52 -17.09 -0.58 -1.49
CA ILE A 52 -18.10 -1.15 -2.39
C ILE A 52 -18.73 -2.40 -1.75
N TYR A 53 -17.93 -3.26 -1.10
CA TYR A 53 -18.44 -4.44 -0.41
C TYR A 53 -19.32 -4.07 0.80
N GLU A 54 -18.98 -3.01 1.54
CA GLU A 54 -19.81 -2.50 2.64
C GLU A 54 -21.15 -1.99 2.14
N GLU A 55 -21.18 -1.21 1.06
CA GLU A 55 -22.44 -0.73 0.48
C GLU A 55 -23.30 -1.89 -0.07
N GLN A 56 -22.67 -2.89 -0.68
CA GLN A 56 -23.37 -4.11 -1.13
C GLN A 56 -23.95 -4.87 0.06
N PHE A 57 -23.15 -5.08 1.10
CA PHE A 57 -23.60 -5.77 2.30
C PHE A 57 -24.73 -4.99 2.99
N ALA A 58 -24.64 -3.67 3.09
CA ALA A 58 -25.68 -2.82 3.64
C ALA A 58 -26.99 -2.89 2.84
N ALA A 59 -26.91 -2.94 1.51
CA ALA A 59 -28.09 -3.11 0.66
C ALA A 59 -28.83 -4.44 0.97
N ASP A 60 -28.09 -5.50 1.26
CA ASP A 60 -28.64 -6.82 1.57
C ASP A 60 -29.05 -6.98 3.05
N ASN A 61 -28.42 -6.24 3.96
CA ASN A 61 -28.55 -6.40 5.42
C ASN A 61 -29.22 -5.19 6.10
N HIS A 62 -30.26 -4.65 5.48
CA HIS A 62 -31.09 -3.59 6.07
C HIS A 62 -30.31 -2.33 6.50
N GLY A 63 -29.26 -1.96 5.76
CA GLY A 63 -28.41 -0.80 6.04
C GLY A 63 -27.34 -1.05 7.11
N GLN A 64 -27.08 -2.30 7.48
CA GLN A 64 -26.01 -2.67 8.41
C GLN A 64 -24.70 -2.92 7.69
N TYR A 65 -23.60 -2.55 8.34
CA TYR A 65 -22.23 -2.76 7.84
C TYR A 65 -21.54 -3.91 8.58
N PHE A 66 -20.54 -4.53 7.96
CA PHE A 66 -19.80 -5.60 8.61
C PHE A 66 -18.54 -5.09 9.30
N GLY A 67 -18.09 -5.85 10.31
CA GLY A 67 -16.88 -5.54 11.05
C GLY A 67 -15.99 -6.77 11.14
N GLY A 68 -14.68 -6.56 11.32
CA GLY A 68 -13.72 -7.64 11.46
C GLY A 68 -12.36 -7.27 10.88
N VAL A 69 -11.48 -8.27 10.79
CA VAL A 69 -10.16 -8.13 10.19
C VAL A 69 -10.09 -9.03 8.96
N ALA A 70 -9.81 -8.43 7.81
CA ALA A 70 -9.58 -9.12 6.55
C ALA A 70 -8.07 -9.18 6.27
N THR A 71 -7.60 -10.36 5.89
CA THR A 71 -6.24 -10.59 5.39
C THR A 71 -6.29 -11.40 4.10
N GLU A 72 -5.15 -11.54 3.43
CA GLU A 72 -5.04 -12.39 2.24
C GLU A 72 -5.52 -13.83 2.50
N ASP A 73 -5.23 -14.40 3.68
CA ASP A 73 -5.58 -15.78 4.02
C ASP A 73 -6.97 -15.91 4.68
N SER A 74 -7.49 -14.81 5.22
CA SER A 74 -8.78 -14.74 5.90
C SER A 74 -9.65 -13.65 5.25
N PRO A 75 -10.29 -13.94 4.11
CA PRO A 75 -11.21 -13.00 3.48
C PRO A 75 -12.44 -12.77 4.37
N LEU A 76 -13.04 -11.58 4.25
CA LEU A 76 -14.20 -11.18 5.05
C LEU A 76 -15.35 -10.80 4.11
N ASN A 77 -16.48 -11.51 4.20
CA ASN A 77 -17.66 -11.27 3.36
C ASN A 77 -17.36 -11.16 1.85
N GLY A 78 -16.45 -12.01 1.35
CA GLY A 78 -16.02 -12.03 -0.05
C GLY A 78 -14.97 -10.97 -0.41
N PHE A 79 -14.72 -9.98 0.45
CA PHE A 79 -13.61 -9.06 0.31
C PHE A 79 -12.29 -9.75 0.69
N ARG A 80 -11.31 -9.67 -0.21
CA ARG A 80 -9.95 -10.16 0.01
C ARG A 80 -8.97 -9.03 -0.30
N PRO A 81 -8.20 -8.55 0.69
CA PRO A 81 -7.24 -7.48 0.47
C PRO A 81 -6.06 -7.96 -0.38
N SER A 82 -5.28 -6.99 -0.87
CA SER A 82 -4.04 -7.24 -1.58
C SER A 82 -3.02 -7.96 -0.70
N LYS A 83 -2.05 -8.63 -1.34
CA LYS A 83 -0.97 -9.35 -0.65
C LYS A 83 -0.30 -8.45 0.40
N ASP A 84 -0.08 -9.02 1.58
CA ASP A 84 0.58 -8.40 2.73
C ASP A 84 -0.11 -7.11 3.26
N VAL A 85 -1.35 -6.85 2.84
CA VAL A 85 -2.23 -5.82 3.40
C VAL A 85 -3.19 -6.46 4.39
N THR A 86 -3.28 -5.88 5.59
CA THR A 86 -4.32 -6.18 6.58
C THR A 86 -5.31 -5.03 6.62
N VAL A 87 -6.61 -5.33 6.51
CA VAL A 87 -7.68 -4.32 6.61
C VAL A 87 -8.54 -4.63 7.82
N THR A 88 -8.60 -3.69 8.75
CA THR A 88 -9.44 -3.75 9.95
C THR A 88 -10.67 -2.88 9.75
N LEU A 89 -11.85 -3.48 9.80
CA LEU A 89 -13.15 -2.82 9.66
C LEU A 89 -13.84 -2.75 11.01
N THR A 90 -14.32 -1.56 11.36
CA THR A 90 -15.11 -1.30 12.57
C THR A 90 -16.46 -0.78 12.13
N ALA A 91 -17.50 -1.60 12.29
CA ALA A 91 -18.88 -1.20 12.03
C ALA A 91 -19.58 -0.85 13.35
N PHE A 92 -20.37 0.22 13.30
CA PHE A 92 -21.31 0.61 14.33
C PHE A 92 -22.72 0.45 13.76
N ASN A 93 -23.43 -0.56 14.27
CA ASN A 93 -24.80 -0.87 13.88
C ASN A 93 -25.74 -0.70 15.09
N ILE A 94 -26.85 0.01 14.92
CA ILE A 94 -27.91 0.09 15.94
C ILE A 94 -29.08 -0.79 15.49
N LEU A 95 -29.47 -1.77 16.32
CA LEU A 95 -30.62 -2.64 16.06
C LEU A 95 -31.91 -1.81 15.92
N GLY A 96 -32.62 -2.01 14.81
CA GLY A 96 -33.89 -1.33 14.53
C GLY A 96 -33.76 0.14 14.09
N SER A 97 -32.56 0.58 13.71
CA SER A 97 -32.25 1.94 13.28
C SER A 97 -31.47 1.93 11.96
N GLN A 98 -31.67 2.96 11.12
CA GLN A 98 -30.89 3.19 9.90
C GLN A 98 -29.59 3.97 10.16
N LEU A 99 -29.33 4.34 11.41
CA LEU A 99 -28.08 4.99 11.82
C LEU A 99 -27.01 3.92 12.00
N ALA A 100 -26.33 3.61 10.89
CA ALA A 100 -25.14 2.76 10.87
C ALA A 100 -23.98 3.56 10.27
N ASP A 101 -22.78 3.32 10.80
CA ASP A 101 -21.55 3.92 10.30
C ASP A 101 -20.43 2.88 10.35
N TRP A 102 -19.39 3.07 9.56
CA TRP A 102 -18.24 2.18 9.54
C TRP A 102 -16.95 2.92 9.23
N THR A 103 -15.85 2.36 9.73
CA THR A 103 -14.49 2.81 9.40
C THR A 103 -13.65 1.62 8.99
N ALA A 104 -12.66 1.86 8.14
CA ALA A 104 -11.69 0.83 7.78
C ALA A 104 -10.26 1.37 7.88
N MET A 105 -9.33 0.54 8.34
CA MET A 105 -7.92 0.85 8.42
C MET A 105 -7.12 -0.22 7.67
N ALA A 106 -6.35 0.19 6.67
CA ALA A 106 -5.45 -0.67 5.92
C ALA A 106 -4.00 -0.44 6.33
N ARG A 107 -3.25 -1.53 6.51
CA ARG A 107 -1.82 -1.51 6.83
C ARG A 107 -1.07 -2.56 6.02
N HIS A 108 0.05 -2.15 5.42
CA HIS A 108 0.95 -3.04 4.70
C HIS A 108 2.15 -3.40 5.58
N VAL A 109 2.53 -4.68 5.65
CA VAL A 109 3.60 -5.16 6.57
C VAL A 109 4.96 -4.49 6.33
N GLN A 110 5.21 -4.02 5.11
CA GLN A 110 6.48 -3.38 4.71
C GLN A 110 6.43 -1.85 4.66
N SER A 111 5.28 -1.23 5.00
CA SER A 111 5.16 0.23 5.07
C SER A 111 5.03 0.69 6.52
N SER A 112 5.62 1.84 6.84
CA SER A 112 5.39 2.54 8.10
C SER A 112 4.13 3.41 8.06
N GLN A 113 3.43 3.44 6.92
CA GLN A 113 2.19 4.15 6.74
C GLN A 113 0.99 3.24 6.95
N SER A 114 -0.05 3.81 7.54
CA SER A 114 -1.39 3.24 7.65
C SER A 114 -2.39 4.16 6.97
N CYS A 115 -3.41 3.59 6.32
CA CYS A 115 -4.47 4.34 5.69
C CYS A 115 -5.79 4.10 6.41
N GLU A 116 -6.51 5.15 6.79
CA GLU A 116 -7.86 5.08 7.34
C GLU A 116 -8.87 5.59 6.30
N MET A 117 -10.02 4.94 6.24
CA MET A 117 -11.20 5.40 5.54
C MET A 117 -12.30 5.71 6.54
N ARG A 118 -12.80 6.95 6.47
CA ARG A 118 -13.95 7.41 7.25
C ARG A 118 -14.82 8.27 6.34
N THR A 119 -16.13 8.04 6.35
CA THR A 119 -17.12 8.82 5.59
C THR A 119 -16.69 9.06 4.12
N GLY A 120 -16.24 8.02 3.43
CA GLY A 120 -15.83 8.10 2.01
C GLY A 120 -14.46 8.70 1.72
N THR A 121 -13.75 9.24 2.73
CA THR A 121 -12.42 9.87 2.55
C THR A 121 -11.33 8.95 3.05
N VAL A 122 -10.29 8.75 2.24
CA VAL A 122 -9.10 7.96 2.60
C VAL A 122 -7.93 8.87 2.97
N THR A 123 -7.44 8.76 4.19
CA THR A 123 -6.26 9.47 4.70
C THR A 123 -5.18 8.47 5.02
N CYS A 124 -3.92 8.76 4.65
CA CYS A 124 -2.79 7.90 5.01
C CYS A 124 -1.77 8.70 5.80
N THR A 125 -1.31 8.13 6.89
CA THR A 125 -0.37 8.74 7.83
C THR A 125 0.67 7.72 8.23
N THR A 126 1.84 8.18 8.69
CA THR A 126 2.80 7.28 9.33
C THR A 126 2.26 6.85 10.70
N ASP A 127 2.49 5.60 11.10
CA ASP A 127 1.94 4.94 12.31
C ASP A 127 2.07 5.77 13.61
N ASN A 128 2.97 6.76 13.67
CA ASN A 128 3.16 7.67 14.81
C ASN A 128 2.17 8.86 14.89
N ALA A 129 1.32 9.07 13.89
CA ALA A 129 0.39 10.20 13.84
C ALA A 129 -1.06 9.84 14.24
N LEU A 130 -1.45 8.56 14.19
CA LEU A 130 -2.81 8.14 14.58
C LEU A 130 -3.00 8.04 16.09
N THR A 131 -1.94 7.74 16.86
CA THR A 131 -1.96 7.74 18.33
C THR A 131 -2.05 9.13 18.94
N THR A 132 -1.68 10.19 18.21
CA THR A 132 -1.76 11.59 18.65
C THR A 132 -2.97 12.35 18.09
N GLY A 133 -3.62 11.85 17.03
CA GLY A 133 -4.77 12.51 16.39
C GLY A 133 -6.15 12.09 16.90
N PHE A 134 -6.26 10.97 17.62
CA PHE A 134 -7.55 10.40 18.03
C PHE A 134 -8.14 10.99 19.33
N ILE A 135 -7.39 11.83 20.06
CA ILE A 135 -7.88 12.59 21.23
C ILE A 135 -8.09 14.06 20.83
N ARG A 136 -9.10 14.32 20.00
CA ARG A 136 -9.82 15.60 20.01
C ARG A 136 -11.31 15.30 20.11
N VAL A 137 -11.70 14.94 21.34
CA VAL A 137 -13.07 14.93 21.82
C VAL A 137 -13.52 16.39 21.93
N HIS A 138 -14.62 16.75 21.30
CA HIS A 138 -15.47 17.87 21.74
C HIS A 138 -16.35 17.38 22.88
#